data_AF-A0A161W0F0-F1
#
_entry.id   AF-A0A161W0F0-F1
#
_cell.length_a   1.000
_cell.length_b   1.000
_cell.length_c   1.000
_cell.angle_alpha   90.00
_cell.angle_beta   90.00
_cell.angle_gamma   90.00
#
_symmetry.space_group_name_H-M   'P 1'
#
loop_
_entity.id
_entity.type
_entity.pdbx_description
1 polymer ?
#
loop_
_entity_poly.entity_id
_entity_poly.type
_entity_poly.pdbx_seq_one_letter_code
_entity_poly.pdbx_strand_id
1 'polypeptide(L)'
;MSELQQLATTLLTDVTHYTLRGNAPAGVSENSRAAIMTTAQAIINLVRCDTHLEPMDDCVKIGEMVAKQMFAAFGAFQQIPPEGSVTYAELATSVRCDVHLLTRFAWMLLSTGILRQDGRDRIAHTDRSRVFLDCHPTGDLTQVMFTHGLVSYAKLSDYFRQYGRSEPRGPTPVPFSFAYGQPEKTIWDVAYQDPETKRVFMRAMTAMGAVSPVCGLYDFSWVVEASKVDDGLRMLLVDVGGGNGHATRSIASSGLPLQRCVLQDMEVVINEVKQADEMGGAKCQAYIA
;
A
#
# COMPACT_ATOMS: atom_id res chain seq x y z
N MET A 1 -27.28 22.67 22.03
CA MET A 1 -26.25 22.69 20.98
C MET A 1 -26.53 21.48 20.11
N SER A 2 -26.68 21.65 18.79
CA SER A 2 -26.88 20.50 17.89
C SER A 2 -25.62 19.63 17.86
N GLU A 3 -25.77 18.35 17.51
CA GLU A 3 -24.63 17.43 17.36
C GLU A 3 -23.56 17.98 16.40
N LEU A 4 -23.99 18.61 15.30
CA LEU A 4 -23.09 19.28 14.35
C LEU A 4 -22.29 20.42 14.99
N GLN A 5 -22.93 21.24 15.83
CA GLN A 5 -22.27 22.32 16.55
C GLN A 5 -21.27 21.79 17.58
N GLN A 6 -21.58 20.67 18.24
CA GLN A 6 -20.65 20.00 19.16
C GLN A 6 -19.41 19.49 18.41
N LEU A 7 -19.60 18.74 17.33
CA LEU A 7 -18.51 18.22 16.52
C LEU A 7 -17.64 19.34 15.93
N ALA A 8 -18.24 20.43 15.44
CA ALA A 8 -17.49 21.58 14.93
C ALA A 8 -16.64 22.25 16.02
N THR A 9 -17.17 22.36 17.24
CA THR A 9 -16.44 22.92 18.39
C THR A 9 -15.28 22.02 18.80
N THR A 10 -15.50 20.70 18.83
CA THR A 10 -14.46 19.70 19.08
C THR A 10 -13.36 19.78 18.02
N LEU A 11 -13.73 19.81 16.73
CA LEU A 11 -12.76 19.90 15.64
C LEU A 11 -11.89 21.17 15.76
N LEU A 12 -12.51 22.32 16.03
CA LEU A 12 -11.78 23.57 16.23
C LEU A 12 -10.81 23.48 17.41
N THR A 13 -11.24 22.87 18.50
CA THR A 13 -10.42 22.65 19.71
C THR A 13 -9.21 21.76 19.40
N ASP A 14 -9.44 20.64 18.72
CA ASP A 14 -8.38 19.68 18.35
C ASP A 14 -7.37 20.31 17.39
N VAL A 15 -7.84 21.05 16.37
CA VAL A 15 -6.97 21.77 15.42
C VAL A 15 -6.18 22.87 16.12
N THR A 16 -6.79 23.60 17.05
CA THR A 16 -6.09 24.64 17.82
C THR A 16 -5.01 24.03 18.70
N HIS A 17 -5.30 22.94 19.41
CA HIS A 17 -4.31 22.21 20.19
C HIS A 17 -3.18 21.66 19.32
N TYR A 18 -3.50 21.13 18.15
CA TYR A 18 -2.51 20.60 17.22
C TYR A 18 -1.58 21.69 16.67
N THR A 19 -2.13 22.84 16.26
CA THR A 19 -1.34 23.96 15.71
C THR A 19 -0.49 24.68 16.75
N LEU A 20 -0.99 24.84 17.98
CA LEU A 20 -0.21 25.41 19.09
C LEU A 20 0.94 24.51 19.55
N ARG A 21 0.85 23.20 19.30
CA ARG A 21 1.85 22.18 19.67
C ARG A 21 2.89 21.94 18.58
N GLY A 22 3.22 22.93 17.75
CA GLY A 22 4.02 22.82 16.53
C GLY A 22 5.40 22.13 16.57
N ASN A 23 5.81 21.49 17.67
CA ASN A 23 7.00 20.63 17.83
C ASN A 23 6.77 19.46 18.83
N ALA A 24 5.56 18.90 18.96
CA ALA A 24 5.31 17.75 19.84
C ALA A 24 5.98 16.45 19.33
N PRO A 25 6.33 15.49 20.22
CA PRO A 25 6.88 14.19 19.81
C PRO A 25 5.96 13.46 18.82
N ALA A 26 6.56 12.72 17.86
CA ALA A 26 5.85 12.10 16.73
C ALA A 26 4.55 11.37 17.11
N GLY A 27 4.56 10.50 18.12
CA GLY A 27 3.37 9.74 18.54
C GLY A 27 2.24 10.57 19.16
N VAL A 28 2.54 11.73 19.76
CA VAL A 28 1.50 12.66 20.25
C VAL A 28 0.87 13.40 19.07
N SER A 29 1.66 13.73 18.05
CA SER A 29 1.18 14.38 16.83
C SER A 29 0.28 13.46 15.99
N GLU A 30 0.56 12.16 15.97
CA GLU A 30 -0.24 11.14 15.27
C GLU A 30 -1.62 10.95 15.92
N ASN A 31 -1.68 10.81 17.25
CA ASN A 31 -2.95 10.70 17.98
C ASN A 31 -3.82 11.96 17.80
N SER A 32 -3.21 13.14 17.80
CA SER A 32 -3.93 14.39 17.55
C SER A 32 -4.45 14.49 16.11
N ARG A 33 -3.67 14.07 15.10
CA ARG A 33 -4.14 14.00 13.71
C ARG A 33 -5.30 13.01 13.55
N ALA A 34 -5.20 11.83 14.16
CA ALA A 34 -6.25 10.80 14.12
C ALA A 34 -7.57 11.31 14.73
N ALA A 35 -7.51 12.04 15.85
CA ALA A 35 -8.67 12.66 16.47
C ALA A 35 -9.32 13.71 15.55
N ILE A 36 -8.51 14.61 14.95
CA ILE A 36 -8.98 15.60 13.98
C ILE A 36 -9.69 14.92 12.80
N MET A 37 -9.07 13.89 12.22
CA MET A 37 -9.63 13.14 11.09
C MET A 37 -10.94 12.45 11.47
N THR A 38 -11.01 11.84 12.65
CA THR A 38 -12.22 11.16 13.16
C THR A 38 -13.37 12.14 13.33
N THR A 39 -13.13 13.29 13.97
CA THR A 39 -14.14 14.33 14.17
C THR A 39 -14.59 14.93 12.84
N ALA A 40 -13.65 15.21 11.92
CA ALA A 40 -13.98 15.70 10.58
C ALA A 40 -14.84 14.69 9.79
N GLN A 41 -14.53 13.39 9.88
CA GLN A 41 -15.31 12.35 9.23
C GLN A 41 -16.72 12.24 9.84
N ALA A 42 -16.85 12.37 11.16
CA ALA A 42 -18.15 12.39 11.83
C ALA A 42 -19.01 13.57 11.36
N ILE A 43 -18.41 14.76 11.17
CA ILE A 43 -19.10 15.92 10.58
C ILE A 43 -19.55 15.61 9.16
N ILE A 44 -18.68 15.07 8.31
CA ILE A 44 -19.02 14.70 6.93
C ILE A 44 -20.20 13.73 6.91
N ASN A 45 -20.16 12.69 7.75
CA ASN A 45 -21.22 11.69 7.82
C ASN A 45 -22.54 12.30 8.32
N LEU A 46 -22.49 13.19 9.31
CA LEU A 46 -23.68 13.85 9.86
C LEU A 46 -24.30 14.85 8.88
N VAL A 47 -23.47 15.55 8.09
CA VAL A 47 -23.92 16.53 7.09
C VAL A 47 -24.38 15.86 5.79
N ARG A 48 -23.87 14.66 5.49
CA ARG A 48 -24.40 13.80 4.41
C ARG A 48 -25.82 13.36 4.76
N CYS A 49 -26.77 14.25 4.49
CA CYS A 49 -28.20 14.02 4.69
C CYS A 49 -28.79 13.08 3.62
N ASP A 50 -28.05 12.80 2.54
CA ASP A 50 -28.48 11.96 1.42
C ASP A 50 -27.61 10.70 1.28
N THR A 51 -28.07 9.59 1.84
CA THR A 51 -27.52 8.24 1.56
C THR A 51 -27.65 7.87 0.07
N HIS A 52 -28.51 8.57 -0.68
CA HIS A 52 -28.65 8.40 -2.13
C HIS A 52 -27.38 8.70 -2.94
N LEU A 53 -26.41 9.44 -2.39
CA LEU A 53 -25.14 9.74 -3.05
C LEU A 53 -24.04 8.69 -2.79
N GLU A 54 -24.23 7.75 -1.85
CA GLU A 54 -23.23 6.72 -1.53
C GLU A 54 -22.81 5.89 -2.77
N PRO A 55 -23.73 5.44 -3.65
CA PRO A 55 -23.33 4.73 -4.87
C PRO A 55 -22.46 5.59 -5.80
N MET A 56 -22.68 6.90 -5.83
CA MET A 56 -21.88 7.83 -6.65
C MET A 56 -20.48 8.00 -6.06
N ASP A 57 -20.36 8.10 -4.73
CA ASP A 57 -19.07 8.11 -4.05
C ASP A 57 -18.26 6.84 -4.35
N ASP A 58 -18.90 5.68 -4.34
CA ASP A 58 -18.24 4.42 -4.68
C ASP A 58 -17.83 4.37 -6.15
N CYS A 59 -18.65 4.92 -7.06
CA CYS A 59 -18.27 5.09 -8.47
C CYS A 59 -17.04 6.00 -8.61
N VAL A 60 -16.93 7.07 -7.83
CA VAL A 60 -15.76 7.95 -7.83
C VAL A 60 -14.52 7.21 -7.33
N LYS A 61 -14.62 6.43 -6.25
CA LYS A 61 -13.49 5.62 -5.74
C LYS A 61 -13.01 4.60 -6.77
N ILE A 62 -13.95 3.88 -7.40
CA ILE A 62 -13.63 2.91 -8.46
C ILE A 62 -13.00 3.63 -9.65
N GLY A 63 -13.59 4.77 -10.07
CA GLY A 63 -13.09 5.59 -11.16
C GLY A 63 -11.67 6.09 -10.91
N GLU A 64 -11.38 6.60 -9.71
CA GLU A 64 -10.04 7.02 -9.29
C GLU A 64 -9.05 5.86 -9.35
N MET A 65 -9.41 4.69 -8.81
CA MET A 65 -8.54 3.50 -8.85
C MET A 65 -8.20 3.09 -10.28
N VAL A 66 -9.20 3.06 -11.17
CA VAL A 66 -8.98 2.74 -12.59
C VAL A 66 -8.11 3.80 -13.26
N ALA A 67 -8.37 5.09 -13.00
CA ALA A 67 -7.58 6.17 -13.59
C ALA A 67 -6.11 6.14 -13.15
N LYS A 68 -5.83 5.83 -11.87
CA LYS A 68 -4.46 5.62 -11.36
C LYS A 68 -3.78 4.46 -12.08
N GLN A 69 -4.48 3.33 -12.20
CA GLN A 69 -3.95 2.15 -12.88
C GLN A 69 -3.61 2.45 -14.35
N MET A 70 -4.48 3.19 -15.06
CA MET A 70 -4.24 3.54 -16.46
C MET A 70 -3.09 4.53 -16.63
N PHE A 71 -3.00 5.54 -15.76
CA PHE A 71 -1.85 6.45 -15.76
C PHE A 71 -0.53 5.71 -15.48
N ALA A 72 -0.53 4.77 -14.53
CA ALA A 72 0.65 3.94 -14.25
C ALA A 72 1.00 3.04 -15.44
N ALA A 73 0.01 2.34 -16.01
CA ALA A 73 0.21 1.43 -17.15
C ALA A 73 0.70 2.15 -18.42
N PHE A 74 0.27 3.39 -18.65
CA PHE A 74 0.74 4.21 -19.77
C PHE A 74 2.10 4.86 -19.49
N GLY A 75 2.62 4.78 -18.26
CA GLY A 75 3.80 5.53 -17.84
C GLY A 75 3.56 7.05 -17.78
N ALA A 76 2.30 7.49 -17.70
CA ALA A 76 1.91 8.90 -17.78
C ALA A 76 2.37 9.70 -16.57
N PHE A 77 2.38 9.11 -15.38
CA PHE A 77 2.91 9.80 -14.19
C PHE A 77 4.36 10.23 -14.40
N GLN A 78 5.20 9.38 -14.98
CA GLN A 78 6.63 9.65 -15.21
C GLN A 78 6.88 10.74 -16.25
N GLN A 79 5.91 11.02 -17.12
CA GLN A 79 6.02 12.04 -18.16
C GLN A 79 5.53 13.42 -17.69
N ILE A 80 4.96 13.53 -16.50
CA ILE A 80 4.64 14.81 -15.88
C ILE A 80 5.91 15.33 -15.18
N PRO A 81 6.35 16.57 -15.44
CA PRO A 81 7.51 17.14 -14.75
C PRO A 81 7.32 17.12 -13.22
N PRO A 82 8.34 16.71 -12.43
CA PRO A 82 8.26 16.74 -10.97
C PRO A 82 7.91 18.13 -10.45
N GLU A 83 8.51 19.17 -11.04
CA GLU A 83 8.16 20.57 -10.83
C GLU A 83 7.63 21.20 -12.11
N GLY A 84 6.51 21.91 -12.01
CA GLY A 84 5.80 22.48 -13.15
C GLY A 84 4.61 21.63 -13.57
N SER A 85 4.36 21.57 -14.87
CA SER A 85 3.11 21.08 -15.47
C SER A 85 3.32 20.72 -16.94
N VAL A 86 2.40 19.94 -17.51
CA VAL A 86 2.40 19.48 -18.90
C VAL A 86 1.00 19.61 -19.50
N THR A 87 0.89 19.90 -20.79
CA THR A 87 -0.42 19.91 -21.46
C THR A 87 -0.95 18.48 -21.68
N TYR A 88 -2.27 18.33 -21.82
CA TYR A 88 -2.85 17.02 -22.18
C TYR A 88 -2.31 16.49 -23.52
N ALA A 89 -2.09 17.36 -24.50
CA ALA A 89 -1.62 16.97 -25.83
C ALA A 89 -0.16 16.50 -25.80
N GLU A 90 0.72 17.20 -25.09
CA GLU A 90 2.12 16.79 -24.90
C GLU A 90 2.20 15.45 -24.15
N LEU A 91 1.43 15.30 -23.07
CA LEU A 91 1.41 14.07 -22.29
C LEU A 91 0.86 12.90 -23.10
N ALA A 92 -0.24 13.08 -23.84
CA ALA A 92 -0.81 12.05 -24.69
C ALA A 92 0.20 11.60 -25.77
N THR A 93 0.93 12.56 -26.35
CA THR A 93 1.98 12.29 -27.34
C THR A 93 3.13 11.49 -26.74
N SER A 94 3.61 11.83 -25.54
CA SER A 94 4.73 11.13 -24.90
C SER A 94 4.41 9.68 -24.55
N VAL A 95 3.17 9.38 -24.17
CA VAL A 95 2.71 8.01 -23.87
C VAL A 95 1.99 7.31 -25.04
N ARG A 96 1.96 7.92 -26.23
CA ARG A 96 1.31 7.38 -27.44
C ARG A 96 -0.15 6.98 -27.22
N CYS A 97 -0.90 7.83 -26.52
CA CYS A 97 -2.32 7.66 -26.22
C CYS A 97 -3.16 8.70 -26.96
N ASP A 98 -4.43 8.40 -27.19
CA ASP A 98 -5.39 9.40 -27.68
C ASP A 98 -5.58 10.50 -26.62
N VAL A 99 -5.59 11.77 -27.06
CA VAL A 99 -5.68 12.91 -26.15
C VAL A 99 -6.99 12.93 -25.38
N HIS A 100 -8.11 12.56 -25.99
CA HIS A 100 -9.40 12.53 -25.31
C HIS A 100 -9.48 11.38 -24.29
N LEU A 101 -8.92 10.21 -24.62
CA LEU A 101 -8.82 9.09 -23.69
C LEU A 101 -7.98 9.46 -22.45
N LEU A 102 -6.77 9.99 -22.65
CA LEU A 102 -5.90 10.43 -21.56
C LEU A 102 -6.59 11.51 -20.71
N THR A 103 -7.22 12.49 -21.36
CA THR A 103 -7.92 13.60 -20.69
C THR A 103 -9.02 13.09 -19.76
N ARG A 104 -9.79 12.07 -20.15
CA ARG A 104 -10.86 11.51 -19.32
C ARG A 104 -10.32 10.89 -18.02
N PHE A 105 -9.22 10.15 -18.09
CA PHE A 105 -8.57 9.62 -16.90
C PHE A 105 -7.95 10.75 -16.05
N ALA A 106 -7.34 11.74 -16.70
CA ALA A 106 -6.78 12.90 -16.02
C ALA A 106 -7.84 13.67 -15.22
N TRP A 107 -9.02 13.92 -15.80
CA TRP A 107 -10.12 14.60 -15.12
C TRP A 107 -10.60 13.87 -13.89
N MET A 108 -10.63 12.54 -13.91
CA MET A 108 -10.92 11.76 -12.70
C MET A 108 -9.87 12.03 -11.62
N LEU A 109 -8.58 11.95 -11.96
CA LEU A 109 -7.47 12.22 -11.02
C LEU A 109 -7.43 13.67 -10.52
N LEU A 110 -7.88 14.63 -11.33
CA LEU A 110 -8.05 16.03 -10.92
C LEU A 110 -9.20 16.18 -9.92
N SER A 111 -10.35 15.58 -10.22
CA SER A 111 -11.56 15.70 -9.39
C SER A 111 -11.35 15.17 -7.97
N THR A 112 -10.46 14.20 -7.79
CA THR A 112 -10.16 13.62 -6.49
C THR A 112 -8.84 14.09 -5.88
N GLY A 113 -8.17 15.07 -6.51
CA GLY A 113 -6.97 15.72 -6.00
C GLY A 113 -5.72 14.84 -6.01
N ILE A 114 -5.65 13.82 -6.87
CA ILE A 114 -4.41 13.09 -7.14
C ILE A 114 -3.48 13.94 -8.00
N LEU A 115 -4.02 14.59 -9.02
CA LEU A 115 -3.32 15.60 -9.83
C LEU A 115 -3.91 16.99 -9.53
N ARG A 116 -3.21 18.05 -9.92
CA ARG A 116 -3.77 19.42 -9.91
C ARG A 116 -3.83 20.01 -11.31
N GLN A 117 -4.81 20.86 -11.53
CA GLN A 117 -4.96 21.62 -12.77
C GLN A 117 -4.07 22.87 -12.72
N ASP A 118 -3.39 23.18 -13.84
CA ASP A 118 -2.46 24.30 -13.95
C ASP A 118 -2.74 25.13 -15.23
N GLY A 119 -3.87 25.81 -15.25
CA GLY A 119 -4.40 26.48 -16.44
C GLY A 119 -5.52 25.67 -17.12
N ARG A 120 -5.81 25.96 -18.39
CA ARG A 120 -6.97 25.35 -19.07
C ARG A 120 -6.73 23.91 -19.52
N ASP A 121 -5.54 23.62 -20.01
CA ASP A 121 -5.21 22.38 -20.72
C ASP A 121 -3.99 21.66 -20.13
N ARG A 122 -3.59 22.00 -18.90
CA ARG A 122 -2.37 21.51 -18.27
C ARG A 122 -2.62 20.92 -16.90
N ILE A 123 -1.81 19.93 -16.56
CA ILE A 123 -1.85 19.21 -15.30
C ILE A 123 -0.46 19.14 -14.69
N ALA A 124 -0.43 19.05 -13.36
CA ALA A 124 0.78 18.94 -12.56
C ALA A 124 0.63 17.89 -11.47
N HIS A 125 1.77 17.44 -10.96
CA HIS A 125 1.79 16.60 -9.77
C HIS A 125 1.27 17.32 -8.53
N THR A 126 0.65 16.53 -7.66
CA THR A 126 0.53 16.77 -6.21
C THR A 126 1.38 15.75 -5.47
N ASP A 127 1.59 15.93 -4.16
CA ASP A 127 2.24 14.95 -3.30
C ASP A 127 1.60 13.56 -3.40
N ARG A 128 0.28 13.49 -3.60
CA ARG A 128 -0.48 12.23 -3.73
C ARG A 128 -0.22 11.49 -5.04
N SER A 129 0.27 12.17 -6.07
CA SER A 129 0.66 11.54 -7.34
C SER A 129 2.15 11.23 -7.43
N ARG A 130 3.00 11.90 -6.64
CA ARG A 130 4.45 11.65 -6.64
C ARG A 130 4.80 10.25 -6.15
N VAL A 131 3.93 9.62 -5.37
CA VAL A 131 4.07 8.20 -4.96
C VAL A 131 4.03 7.21 -6.12
N PHE A 132 3.67 7.64 -7.34
CA PHE A 132 3.73 6.79 -8.54
C PHE A 132 5.04 6.96 -9.34
N LEU A 133 5.95 7.83 -8.88
CA LEU A 133 7.26 8.02 -9.48
C LEU A 133 8.29 7.04 -8.89
N ASP A 134 9.39 6.82 -9.62
CA ASP A 134 10.61 6.16 -9.14
C ASP A 134 10.41 4.84 -8.39
N CYS A 135 9.44 4.02 -8.81
CA CYS A 135 9.17 2.73 -8.17
C CYS A 135 8.88 2.89 -6.65
N HIS A 136 8.19 3.97 -6.25
CA HIS A 136 7.91 4.23 -4.85
C HIS A 136 6.94 3.17 -4.27
N PRO A 137 7.27 2.51 -3.13
CA PRO A 137 6.51 1.39 -2.59
C PRO A 137 5.00 1.60 -2.43
N THR A 138 4.57 2.81 -2.03
CA THR A 138 3.15 3.16 -1.91
C THR A 138 2.40 3.17 -3.27
N GLY A 139 3.07 3.57 -4.35
CA GLY A 139 2.52 3.48 -5.69
C GLY A 139 2.35 2.03 -6.12
N ASP A 140 3.35 1.19 -5.83
CA ASP A 140 3.29 -0.24 -6.10
C ASP A 140 2.18 -0.92 -5.31
N LEU A 141 1.97 -0.52 -4.04
CA LEU A 141 0.86 -1.03 -3.26
C LEU A 141 -0.48 -0.73 -3.92
N THR A 142 -0.64 0.45 -4.54
CA THR A 142 -1.84 0.77 -5.32
C THR A 142 -2.00 -0.16 -6.52
N GLN A 143 -0.90 -0.47 -7.24
CA GLN A 143 -0.91 -1.40 -8.37
C GLN A 143 -1.21 -2.85 -7.93
N VAL A 144 -0.69 -3.28 -6.78
CA VAL A 144 -1.02 -4.57 -6.17
C VAL A 144 -2.49 -4.64 -5.79
N MET A 145 -3.07 -3.58 -5.23
CA MET A 145 -4.51 -3.56 -4.91
C MET A 145 -5.39 -3.71 -6.15
N PHE A 146 -4.96 -3.20 -7.31
CA PHE A 146 -5.66 -3.42 -8.57
C PHE A 146 -5.54 -4.87 -9.05
N THR A 147 -4.32 -5.37 -9.16
CA THR A 147 -4.03 -6.71 -9.73
C THR A 147 -4.47 -7.83 -8.79
N HIS A 148 -4.11 -7.76 -7.51
CA HIS A 148 -4.37 -8.82 -6.53
C HIS A 148 -5.73 -8.69 -5.86
N GLY A 149 -6.17 -7.46 -5.59
CA GLY A 149 -7.45 -7.19 -4.92
C GLY A 149 -8.62 -7.14 -5.90
N LEU A 150 -8.70 -6.06 -6.69
CA LEU A 150 -9.91 -5.67 -7.42
C LEU A 150 -10.43 -6.75 -8.37
N VAL A 151 -9.55 -7.38 -9.16
CA VAL A 151 -9.92 -8.47 -10.08
C VAL A 151 -10.55 -9.64 -9.33
N SER A 152 -9.94 -10.06 -8.23
CA SER A 152 -10.43 -11.13 -7.36
C SER A 152 -11.77 -10.77 -6.73
N TYR A 153 -11.90 -9.55 -6.20
CA TYR A 153 -13.12 -9.07 -5.53
C TYR A 153 -14.31 -9.06 -6.47
N ALA A 154 -14.11 -8.61 -7.72
CA ALA A 154 -15.14 -8.60 -8.75
C ALA A 154 -15.66 -10.01 -9.10
N LYS A 155 -14.89 -11.06 -8.80
CA LYS A 155 -15.22 -12.47 -9.09
C LYS A 155 -15.62 -13.28 -7.87
N LEU A 156 -15.63 -12.72 -6.66
CA LEU A 156 -15.98 -13.44 -5.43
C LEU A 156 -17.38 -14.06 -5.48
N SER A 157 -18.37 -13.33 -6.01
CA SER A 157 -19.74 -13.84 -6.14
C SER A 157 -19.81 -15.07 -7.06
N ASP A 158 -19.08 -15.04 -8.18
CA ASP A 158 -19.00 -16.15 -9.12
C ASP A 158 -18.26 -17.35 -8.49
N TYR A 159 -17.17 -17.08 -7.76
CA TYR A 159 -16.41 -18.08 -7.02
C TYR A 159 -17.29 -18.83 -6.02
N PHE A 160 -17.98 -18.11 -5.12
CA PHE A 160 -18.82 -18.74 -4.09
C PHE A 160 -20.10 -19.36 -4.66
N ARG A 161 -20.52 -18.97 -5.87
CA ARG A 161 -21.58 -19.68 -6.60
C ARG A 161 -21.09 -21.05 -7.08
N GLN A 162 -19.84 -21.15 -7.52
CA GLN A 162 -19.25 -22.40 -8.04
C GLN A 162 -18.78 -23.35 -6.93
N TYR A 163 -18.09 -22.83 -5.91
CA TYR A 163 -17.44 -23.64 -4.87
C TYR A 163 -18.22 -23.71 -3.56
N GLY A 164 -19.37 -23.05 -3.49
CA GLY A 164 -20.21 -22.97 -2.29
C GLY A 164 -19.73 -21.89 -1.31
N ARG A 165 -20.60 -21.50 -0.37
CA ARG A 165 -20.36 -20.44 0.62
C ARG A 165 -19.56 -20.98 1.80
N SER A 166 -18.35 -21.47 1.53
CA SER A 166 -17.45 -22.01 2.53
C SER A 166 -16.03 -21.51 2.27
N GLU A 167 -15.26 -21.41 3.35
CA GLU A 167 -13.86 -21.02 3.26
C GLU A 167 -13.05 -22.04 2.43
N PRO A 168 -12.15 -21.59 1.55
CA PRO A 168 -11.20 -22.48 0.88
C PRO A 168 -10.33 -23.22 1.91
N ARG A 169 -10.26 -24.55 1.82
CA ARG A 169 -9.54 -25.40 2.81
C ARG A 169 -8.10 -25.74 2.43
N GLY A 170 -7.64 -25.26 1.29
CA GLY A 170 -6.34 -25.62 0.74
C GLY A 170 -5.78 -24.50 -0.12
N PRO A 171 -4.60 -24.72 -0.71
CA PRO A 171 -3.93 -23.72 -1.52
C PRO A 171 -4.66 -23.45 -2.86
N THR A 172 -5.55 -24.36 -3.26
CA THR A 172 -6.37 -24.29 -4.47
C THR A 172 -7.71 -25.02 -4.28
N PRO A 173 -8.80 -24.59 -4.94
CA PRO A 173 -8.94 -23.30 -5.62
C PRO A 173 -9.08 -22.16 -4.61
N VAL A 174 -8.65 -20.96 -4.98
CA VAL A 174 -8.82 -19.73 -4.19
C VAL A 174 -9.38 -18.60 -5.06
N PRO A 175 -10.08 -17.59 -4.50
CA PRO A 175 -10.72 -16.54 -5.29
C PRO A 175 -9.82 -15.82 -6.29
N PHE A 176 -8.55 -15.59 -5.92
CA PHE A 176 -7.58 -14.93 -6.80
C PHE A 176 -7.30 -15.75 -8.07
N SER A 177 -6.86 -17.00 -7.93
CA SER A 177 -6.50 -17.82 -9.08
C SER A 177 -7.72 -18.18 -9.94
N PHE A 178 -8.90 -18.31 -9.32
CA PHE A 178 -10.18 -18.42 -10.02
C PHE A 178 -10.48 -17.18 -10.88
N ALA A 179 -10.29 -15.97 -10.36
CA ALA A 179 -10.57 -14.73 -11.09
C ALA A 179 -9.71 -14.56 -12.35
N TYR A 180 -8.50 -15.14 -12.32
CA TYR A 180 -7.58 -15.20 -13.45
C TYR A 180 -7.77 -16.44 -14.36
N GLY A 181 -8.82 -17.24 -14.12
CA GLY A 181 -9.15 -18.41 -14.94
C GLY A 181 -8.20 -19.59 -14.77
N GLN A 182 -7.44 -19.63 -13.66
CA GLN A 182 -6.45 -20.67 -13.36
C GLN A 182 -6.72 -21.29 -11.96
N PRO A 183 -7.92 -21.81 -11.68
CA PRO A 183 -8.32 -22.25 -10.33
C PRO A 183 -7.49 -23.40 -9.77
N GLU A 184 -6.81 -24.17 -10.62
CA GLU A 184 -5.90 -25.26 -10.27
C GLU A 184 -4.55 -24.80 -9.74
N LYS A 185 -4.25 -23.49 -9.80
CA LYS A 185 -3.00 -22.89 -9.39
C LYS A 185 -3.13 -22.13 -8.07
N THR A 186 -2.05 -22.07 -7.32
CA THR A 186 -1.98 -21.25 -6.10
C THR A 186 -1.97 -19.77 -6.46
N ILE A 187 -2.14 -18.89 -5.47
CA ILE A 187 -1.96 -17.45 -5.66
C ILE A 187 -0.56 -17.13 -6.21
N TRP A 188 0.47 -17.80 -5.71
CA TRP A 188 1.86 -17.55 -6.10
C TRP A 188 2.15 -18.00 -7.53
N ASP A 189 1.63 -19.17 -7.92
CA ASP A 189 1.78 -19.69 -9.28
C ASP A 189 1.15 -18.77 -10.33
N VAL A 190 0.12 -18.00 -9.99
CA VAL A 190 -0.51 -17.03 -10.89
C VAL A 190 0.16 -15.67 -10.78
N ALA A 191 0.41 -15.16 -9.57
CA ALA A 191 1.02 -13.85 -9.35
C ALA A 191 2.46 -13.75 -9.89
N TYR A 192 3.23 -14.83 -9.85
CA TYR A 192 4.64 -14.85 -10.25
C TYR A 192 4.88 -15.32 -11.69
N GLN A 193 3.82 -15.53 -12.48
CA GLN A 193 3.95 -15.78 -13.94
C GLN A 193 4.57 -14.59 -14.67
N ASP A 194 4.27 -13.38 -14.21
CA ASP A 194 4.88 -12.15 -14.73
C ASP A 194 5.98 -11.66 -13.76
N PRO A 195 7.26 -11.67 -14.19
CA PRO A 195 8.36 -11.19 -13.36
C PRO A 195 8.19 -9.74 -12.89
N GLU A 196 7.54 -8.89 -13.69
CA GLU A 196 7.33 -7.49 -13.31
C GLU A 196 6.26 -7.37 -12.22
N THR A 197 5.14 -8.07 -12.33
CA THR A 197 4.12 -8.17 -11.28
C THR A 197 4.72 -8.69 -9.97
N LYS A 198 5.59 -9.71 -10.03
CA LYS A 198 6.33 -10.20 -8.86
C LYS A 198 7.19 -9.09 -8.23
N ARG A 199 7.99 -8.38 -9.04
CA ARG A 199 8.87 -7.30 -8.57
C ARG A 199 8.09 -6.16 -7.91
N VAL A 200 6.98 -5.76 -8.52
CA VAL A 200 6.05 -4.75 -7.98
C VAL A 200 5.46 -5.23 -6.66
N PHE A 201 5.00 -6.48 -6.58
CA PHE A 201 4.48 -7.07 -5.34
C PHE A 201 5.51 -7.02 -4.21
N MET A 202 6.72 -7.52 -4.46
CA MET A 202 7.79 -7.54 -3.45
C MET A 202 8.12 -6.13 -2.92
N ARG A 203 8.18 -5.13 -3.80
CA ARG A 203 8.41 -3.74 -3.39
C ARG A 203 7.22 -3.16 -2.63
N ALA A 204 5.99 -3.42 -3.06
CA ALA A 204 4.78 -2.98 -2.37
C ALA A 204 4.70 -3.51 -0.93
N MET A 205 5.18 -4.72 -0.65
CA MET A 205 5.20 -5.28 0.71
C MET A 205 6.01 -4.42 1.68
N THR A 206 7.04 -3.71 1.21
CA THR A 206 7.81 -2.77 2.06
C THR A 206 6.97 -1.58 2.52
N ALA A 207 6.03 -1.10 1.70
CA ALA A 207 5.09 -0.05 2.09
C ALA A 207 4.11 -0.54 3.16
N MET A 208 3.62 -1.77 3.04
CA MET A 208 2.71 -2.34 4.05
C MET A 208 3.40 -2.47 5.41
N GLY A 209 4.68 -2.83 5.45
CA GLY A 209 5.46 -2.86 6.68
C GLY A 209 5.63 -1.48 7.35
N ALA A 210 5.54 -0.38 6.58
CA ALA A 210 5.53 0.98 7.14
C ALA A 210 4.14 1.39 7.66
N VAL A 211 3.06 0.92 7.01
CA VAL A 211 1.67 1.18 7.44
C VAL A 211 1.27 0.35 8.66
N SER A 212 1.81 -0.87 8.78
CA SER A 212 1.65 -1.75 9.94
C SER A 212 3.04 -2.07 10.49
N PRO A 213 3.60 -1.20 11.36
CA PRO A 213 4.95 -1.37 11.85
C PRO A 213 5.10 -2.68 12.63
N VAL A 214 6.06 -3.49 12.22
CA VAL A 214 6.41 -4.78 12.84
C VAL A 214 6.88 -4.57 14.29
N CYS A 215 7.54 -3.45 14.56
CA CYS A 215 8.03 -3.07 15.89
C CYS A 215 7.09 -2.05 16.55
N GLY A 216 6.93 -2.14 17.88
CA GLY A 216 6.11 -1.21 18.67
C GLY A 216 4.85 -1.85 19.26
N LEU A 217 4.33 -2.92 18.66
CA LEU A 217 3.25 -3.75 19.23
C LEU A 217 3.79 -4.86 20.15
N TYR A 218 4.96 -5.40 19.83
CA TYR A 218 5.66 -6.41 20.61
C TYR A 218 6.99 -5.88 21.10
N ASP A 219 7.30 -6.08 22.38
CA ASP A 219 8.56 -5.68 22.99
C ASP A 219 9.63 -6.75 22.76
N PHE A 220 10.64 -6.41 21.97
CA PHE A 220 11.79 -7.28 21.69
C PHE A 220 12.97 -7.07 22.64
N SER A 221 12.90 -6.09 23.57
CA SER A 221 14.00 -5.75 24.48
C SER A 221 14.40 -6.93 25.36
N TRP A 222 13.45 -7.76 25.76
CA TRP A 222 13.75 -8.94 26.58
C TRP A 222 14.64 -9.95 25.84
N VAL A 223 14.47 -10.11 24.52
CA VAL A 223 15.30 -11.01 23.71
C VAL A 223 16.71 -10.44 23.59
N VAL A 224 16.82 -9.11 23.47
CA VAL A 224 18.11 -8.41 23.45
C VAL A 224 18.85 -8.63 24.77
N GLU A 225 18.18 -8.46 25.91
CA GLU A 225 18.81 -8.72 27.22
C GLU A 225 19.19 -10.19 27.42
N ALA A 226 18.30 -11.11 27.03
CA ALA A 226 18.60 -12.55 27.08
C ALA A 226 19.80 -12.93 26.19
N SER A 227 19.99 -12.23 25.06
CA SER A 227 21.10 -12.50 24.14
C SER A 227 22.48 -12.19 24.73
N LYS A 228 22.57 -11.29 25.72
CA LYS A 228 23.84 -10.85 26.34
C LYS A 228 24.43 -11.89 27.30
N VAL A 229 23.59 -12.78 27.83
CA VAL A 229 23.96 -13.77 28.85
C VAL A 229 24.02 -15.20 28.32
N ASP A 230 23.67 -15.37 27.05
CA ASP A 230 23.64 -16.67 26.37
C ASP A 230 25.01 -17.05 25.77
N ASP A 231 25.20 -18.33 25.45
CA ASP A 231 26.44 -18.89 24.89
C ASP A 231 26.79 -18.38 23.48
N GLY A 232 25.89 -17.59 22.88
CA GLY A 232 26.07 -16.97 21.56
C GLY A 232 25.76 -17.90 20.39
N LEU A 233 25.45 -19.18 20.64
CA LEU A 233 25.24 -20.19 19.60
C LEU A 233 23.79 -20.23 19.12
N ARG A 234 22.83 -19.90 19.99
CA ARG A 234 21.40 -19.99 19.68
C ARG A 234 20.96 -18.92 18.67
N MET A 235 20.09 -19.28 17.73
CA MET A 235 19.39 -18.27 16.90
C MET A 235 18.29 -17.60 17.72
N LEU A 236 18.20 -16.29 17.61
CA LEU A 236 17.32 -15.45 18.43
C LEU A 236 16.02 -15.11 17.69
N LEU A 237 16.07 -15.08 16.36
CA LEU A 237 14.93 -14.79 15.50
C LEU A 237 14.97 -15.71 14.27
N VAL A 238 13.83 -16.31 13.95
CA VAL A 238 13.60 -17.00 12.69
C VAL A 238 12.36 -16.38 12.05
N ASP A 239 12.57 -15.63 10.98
CA ASP A 239 11.54 -14.92 10.22
C ASP A 239 11.03 -15.83 9.09
N VAL A 240 9.94 -16.55 9.35
CA VAL A 240 9.36 -17.55 8.44
C VAL A 240 8.38 -16.88 7.50
N GLY A 241 8.65 -16.95 6.18
CA GLY A 241 7.94 -16.17 5.18
C GLY A 241 8.33 -14.68 5.21
N GLY A 242 9.58 -14.39 5.58
CA GLY A 242 10.04 -13.02 5.85
C GLY A 242 10.25 -12.16 4.61
N GLY A 243 10.05 -12.70 3.39
CA GLY A 243 10.19 -11.98 2.14
C GLY A 243 11.58 -11.40 1.95
N ASN A 244 11.67 -10.08 1.77
CA ASN A 244 12.95 -9.36 1.65
C ASN A 244 13.64 -9.07 3.00
N GLY A 245 13.14 -9.62 4.11
CA GLY A 245 13.70 -9.47 5.44
C GLY A 245 13.54 -8.09 6.07
N HIS A 246 12.62 -7.25 5.59
CA HIS A 246 12.36 -5.94 6.19
C HIS A 246 11.99 -6.04 7.68
N ALA A 247 11.16 -7.02 8.05
CA ALA A 247 10.76 -7.30 9.42
C ALA A 247 11.98 -7.69 10.27
N THR A 248 12.76 -8.66 9.80
CA THR A 248 14.05 -9.04 10.42
C THR A 248 14.96 -7.84 10.69
N ARG A 249 15.18 -6.96 9.70
CA ARG A 249 16.04 -5.76 9.87
C ARG A 249 15.45 -4.76 10.87
N SER A 250 14.14 -4.54 10.81
CA SER A 250 13.43 -3.67 11.75
C SER A 250 13.55 -4.17 13.18
N ILE A 251 13.37 -5.47 13.41
CA ILE A 251 13.53 -6.08 14.74
C ILE A 251 15.00 -6.02 15.18
N ALA A 252 15.95 -6.33 14.28
CA ALA A 252 17.38 -6.26 14.55
C ALA A 252 17.84 -4.86 15.02
N SER A 253 17.22 -3.79 14.51
CA SER A 253 17.50 -2.41 14.93
C SER A 253 17.23 -2.14 16.42
N SER A 254 16.49 -3.02 17.10
CA SER A 254 16.28 -2.98 18.56
C SER A 254 17.51 -3.43 19.37
N GLY A 255 18.60 -3.85 18.71
CA GLY A 255 19.84 -4.32 19.34
C GLY A 255 20.09 -5.83 19.19
N LEU A 256 19.27 -6.53 18.41
CA LEU A 256 19.46 -7.94 18.09
C LEU A 256 20.56 -8.11 17.03
N PRO A 257 21.60 -8.92 17.26
CA PRO A 257 22.67 -9.12 16.29
C PRO A 257 22.14 -9.88 15.06
N LEU A 258 22.22 -9.26 13.88
CA LEU A 258 21.72 -9.83 12.62
C LEU A 258 22.27 -11.24 12.34
N GLN A 259 23.50 -11.55 12.76
CA GLN A 259 24.13 -12.86 12.56
C GLN A 259 23.43 -13.99 13.34
N ARG A 260 22.59 -13.62 14.32
CA ARG A 260 21.74 -14.53 15.10
C ARG A 260 20.28 -14.52 14.65
N CYS A 261 20.00 -13.91 13.51
CA CYS A 261 18.71 -13.96 12.84
C CYS A 261 18.77 -14.89 11.62
N VAL A 262 17.67 -15.60 11.37
CA VAL A 262 17.48 -16.43 10.19
C VAL A 262 16.29 -15.89 9.40
N LEU A 263 16.49 -15.59 8.12
CA LEU A 263 15.43 -15.31 7.17
C LEU A 263 15.07 -16.60 6.44
N GLN A 264 13.80 -16.99 6.50
CA GLN A 264 13.26 -18.17 5.84
C GLN A 264 12.18 -17.79 4.84
N ASP A 265 12.30 -18.29 3.60
CA ASP A 265 11.30 -18.11 2.56
C ASP A 265 11.44 -19.21 1.48
N MET A 266 10.62 -19.17 0.44
CA MET A 266 10.78 -20.00 -0.75
C MET A 266 12.13 -19.77 -1.42
N GLU A 267 12.67 -20.80 -2.08
CA GLU A 267 13.98 -20.75 -2.75
C GLU A 267 14.11 -19.57 -3.72
N VAL A 268 13.07 -19.30 -4.50
CA VAL A 268 13.06 -18.18 -5.46
C VAL A 268 13.22 -16.82 -4.78
N VAL A 269 12.65 -16.64 -3.58
CA VAL A 269 12.73 -15.38 -2.83
C VAL A 269 14.09 -15.25 -2.17
N ILE A 270 14.57 -16.33 -1.53
CA ILE A 270 15.89 -16.34 -0.88
C ILE A 270 17.03 -16.10 -1.89
N ASN A 271 16.90 -16.59 -3.11
CA ASN A 271 17.89 -16.34 -4.17
C ASN A 271 17.94 -14.86 -4.56
N GLU A 272 16.80 -14.17 -4.65
CA GLU A 272 16.75 -12.73 -4.92
C GLU A 272 17.37 -11.91 -3.78
N VAL A 273 17.04 -12.26 -2.52
CA VAL A 273 17.61 -11.58 -1.34
C VAL A 273 19.13 -11.72 -1.29
N LYS A 274 19.67 -12.90 -1.61
CA LYS A 274 21.12 -13.14 -1.68
C LYS A 274 21.78 -12.32 -2.80
N GLN A 275 21.13 -12.16 -3.94
CA GLN A 275 21.67 -11.35 -5.05
C GLN A 275 21.70 -9.86 -4.71
N ALA A 276 20.71 -9.37 -3.97
CA ALA A 276 20.60 -7.98 -3.57
C ALA A 276 21.49 -7.59 -2.36
N ASP A 277 22.12 -8.58 -1.70
CA ASP A 277 22.95 -8.43 -0.48
C ASP A 277 22.24 -7.67 0.67
N GLU A 278 20.91 -7.80 0.74
CA GLU A 278 20.06 -6.98 1.62
C GLU A 278 20.10 -7.38 3.11
N MET A 279 20.75 -8.49 3.46
CA MET A 279 20.65 -9.11 4.79
C MET A 279 21.90 -8.98 5.65
N GLY A 280 23.00 -8.40 5.15
CA GLY A 280 24.12 -7.88 5.94
C GLY A 280 24.69 -8.79 7.05
N GLY A 281 24.54 -10.11 6.93
CA GLY A 281 24.99 -11.11 7.91
C GLY A 281 23.93 -12.04 8.50
N ALA A 282 22.62 -11.82 8.28
CA ALA A 282 21.61 -12.81 8.67
C ALA A 282 21.70 -14.07 7.80
N LYS A 283 21.40 -15.23 8.41
CA LYS A 283 21.40 -16.51 7.70
C LYS A 283 20.16 -16.59 6.82
N CYS A 284 20.33 -16.86 5.52
CA CYS A 284 19.21 -17.01 4.59
C CYS A 284 19.00 -18.49 4.27
N GLN A 285 17.82 -19.03 4.59
CA GLN A 285 17.48 -20.44 4.44
C GLN A 285 16.21 -20.59 3.60
N ALA A 286 16.27 -21.42 2.55
CA ALA A 286 15.08 -21.79 1.79
C ALA A 286 14.33 -22.93 2.48
N TYR A 287 13.00 -22.94 2.39
CA TYR A 287 12.19 -24.12 2.67
C TYR A 287 11.43 -24.59 1.42
N ILE A 288 11.14 -25.88 1.38
CA ILE A 288 10.24 -26.49 0.39
C ILE A 288 8.86 -26.48 1.03
N ALA A 289 7.94 -25.71 0.44
CA ALA A 289 6.54 -25.62 0.88
C ALA A 289 5.73 -26.80 0.35
#